data_AF-A0A415EMT7-F1
#
_entry.id   AF-A0A415EMT7-F1
#
_cell.length_a   1.000
_cell.length_b   1.000
_cell.length_c   1.000
_cell.angle_alpha   90.00
_cell.angle_beta   90.00
_cell.angle_gamma   90.00
#
_symmetry.space_group_name_H-M   'P 1'
#
loop_
_entity.id
_entity.type
_entity.pdbx_description
1 polymer ?
#
loop_
_entity_poly.entity_id
_entity_poly.type
_entity_poly.pdbx_seq_one_letter_code
_entity_poly.pdbx_strand_id
1 'polypeptide(L)'
;MSVKMVYGSILLLCFVAIGVLAQRGYLEIFVRRLERRTKMTELEKRKLAFFKHKIRNEHPLALLMVSGLFLMSLLLLTFTQVSIHAQSRRAAEEREQMKQEILHLQKEQIEGTQRPLSVYPSAGLPFENLAWQRLLMADDREARFQLEEEFGAQVTPFLGPTVVLIHIDQPLQEITLTSSSHLNSSADFPAWEANLQRIIDDLSQAQGVKRCHFVLQVADTPDTSFEQTIVRDAQGQWQVLNRKELAQASDTGA
;
A
#
# COMPACT_ATOMS: atom_id res chain seq x y z
N MET A 1 -14.16 -7.75 -21.63
CA MET A 1 -14.20 -6.56 -22.51
C MET A 1 -14.06 -5.33 -21.63
N SER A 2 -12.99 -4.55 -21.76
CA SER A 2 -12.73 -3.41 -20.87
C SER A 2 -13.88 -2.39 -20.93
N VAL A 3 -14.27 -1.83 -19.78
CA VAL A 3 -15.31 -0.79 -19.66
C VAL A 3 -15.08 0.35 -20.66
N LYS A 4 -13.81 0.68 -20.91
CA LYS A 4 -13.37 1.67 -21.92
C LYS A 4 -13.79 1.29 -23.36
N MET A 5 -13.75 0.00 -23.70
CA MET A 5 -14.17 -0.49 -25.03
C MET A 5 -15.70 -0.44 -25.19
N VAL A 6 -16.47 -0.65 -24.11
CA VAL A 6 -17.94 -0.56 -24.18
C VAL A 6 -18.40 0.88 -24.34
N TYR A 7 -17.83 1.83 -23.58
CA TYR A 7 -18.10 3.26 -23.78
C TYR A 7 -17.64 3.76 -25.15
N GLY A 8 -16.50 3.25 -25.66
CA GLY A 8 -16.05 3.54 -27.03
C GLY A 8 -17.03 3.05 -28.10
N SER A 9 -17.58 1.85 -27.94
CA SER A 9 -18.62 1.31 -28.82
C SER A 9 -19.90 2.14 -28.80
N ILE A 10 -20.37 2.54 -27.60
CA ILE A 10 -21.54 3.42 -27.44
C ILE A 10 -21.32 4.77 -28.13
N LEU A 11 -20.15 5.40 -27.95
CA LEU A 11 -19.82 6.65 -28.62
C LEU A 11 -19.84 6.50 -30.14
N LEU A 12 -19.27 5.42 -30.67
CA LEU A 12 -19.26 5.15 -32.11
C LEU A 12 -20.69 4.97 -32.66
N LEU A 13 -21.56 4.25 -31.95
CA LEU A 13 -22.97 4.12 -32.32
C LEU A 13 -23.71 5.46 -32.32
N CYS A 14 -23.44 6.33 -31.33
CA CYS A 14 -23.99 7.68 -31.29
C CYS A 14 -23.49 8.54 -32.45
N PHE A 15 -22.21 8.46 -32.82
CA PHE A 15 -21.68 9.17 -33.99
C PHE A 15 -22.32 8.70 -35.29
N VAL A 16 -22.54 7.39 -35.45
CA VAL A 16 -23.24 6.84 -36.62
C VAL A 16 -24.68 7.35 -36.66
N ALA A 17 -25.39 7.36 -35.53
CA ALA A 17 -26.76 7.89 -35.46
C ALA A 17 -26.82 9.39 -35.81
N ILE A 18 -25.90 10.20 -35.28
CA ILE A 18 -25.81 11.64 -35.59
C ILE A 18 -25.47 11.85 -37.07
N GLY A 19 -24.56 11.06 -37.65
CA GLY A 19 -24.20 11.14 -39.06
C GLY A 19 -25.39 10.87 -39.99
N VAL A 20 -26.19 9.83 -39.68
CA VAL A 20 -27.41 9.51 -40.43
C VAL A 20 -28.43 10.64 -40.33
N LEU A 21 -28.61 11.23 -39.15
CA LEU A 21 -29.52 12.37 -38.96
C LEU A 21 -29.04 13.63 -39.69
N ALA A 22 -27.73 13.93 -39.66
CA ALA A 22 -27.14 15.08 -40.32
C ALA A 22 -27.21 14.98 -41.85
N GLN A 23 -26.87 13.81 -42.42
CA GLN A 23 -27.00 13.54 -43.86
C GLN A 23 -28.44 13.75 -44.32
N ARG A 24 -29.43 13.31 -43.51
CA ARG A 24 -30.85 13.45 -43.82
C ARG A 24 -31.33 14.89 -43.70
N GLY A 25 -30.94 15.61 -42.64
CA GLY A 25 -31.23 17.04 -42.49
C GLY A 25 -30.67 17.86 -43.67
N TYR A 26 -29.48 17.52 -44.15
CA TYR A 26 -28.90 18.12 -45.35
C TYR A 26 -29.74 17.88 -46.61
N LEU A 27 -30.18 16.63 -46.84
CA LEU A 27 -31.06 16.27 -47.96
C LEU A 27 -32.40 16.99 -47.93
N GLU A 28 -33.03 17.10 -46.76
CA GLU A 28 -34.31 17.80 -46.61
C GLU A 28 -34.16 19.31 -46.87
N ILE A 29 -33.10 19.93 -46.33
CA ILE A 29 -32.78 21.34 -46.59
C ILE A 29 -32.47 21.57 -48.07
N PHE A 30 -31.78 20.64 -48.74
CA PHE A 30 -31.46 20.72 -50.16
C PHE A 30 -32.72 20.66 -51.02
N VAL A 31 -33.65 19.75 -50.73
CA VAL A 31 -34.94 19.66 -51.42
C VAL A 31 -35.79 20.91 -51.19
N ARG A 32 -35.86 21.43 -49.96
CA ARG A 32 -36.57 22.69 -49.66
C ARG A 32 -35.95 23.89 -50.38
N ARG A 33 -34.62 23.93 -50.55
CA ARG A 33 -33.94 24.97 -51.33
C ARG A 33 -34.23 24.86 -52.83
N LEU A 34 -34.32 23.65 -53.36
CA LEU A 34 -34.72 23.41 -54.74
C LEU A 34 -36.18 23.83 -54.97
N GLU A 35 -37.12 23.45 -54.10
CA GLU A 35 -38.55 23.84 -54.20
C GLU A 35 -38.76 25.37 -54.28
N ARG A 36 -37.86 26.19 -53.71
CA ARG A 36 -37.94 27.66 -53.80
C ARG A 36 -37.47 28.26 -55.14
N ARG A 37 -36.84 27.49 -56.05
CA ARG A 37 -36.47 28.00 -57.37
C ARG A 37 -37.69 28.07 -58.28
N THR A 38 -38.10 29.30 -58.63
CA THR A 38 -39.31 29.63 -59.40
C THR A 38 -39.23 29.36 -60.90
N LYS A 39 -38.05 29.06 -61.47
CA LYS A 39 -37.89 28.63 -62.87
C LYS A 39 -37.35 27.21 -62.92
N MET A 40 -38.23 26.21 -63.00
CA MET A 40 -37.86 24.81 -63.18
C MET A 40 -38.36 24.29 -64.53
N THR A 41 -37.49 23.60 -65.25
CA THR A 41 -37.85 22.84 -66.45
C THR A 41 -38.69 21.60 -66.10
N GLU A 42 -39.47 21.08 -67.05
CA GLU A 42 -40.42 19.98 -66.82
C GLU A 42 -39.73 18.67 -66.39
N LEU A 43 -38.49 18.45 -66.84
CA LEU A 43 -37.63 17.34 -66.42
C LEU A 43 -37.18 17.47 -64.95
N GLU A 44 -36.90 18.69 -64.48
CA GLU A 44 -36.52 18.95 -63.10
C GLU A 44 -37.69 18.71 -62.14
N LYS A 45 -38.92 19.06 -62.56
CA LYS A 45 -40.14 18.77 -61.79
C LYS A 45 -40.39 17.26 -61.63
N ARG A 46 -40.16 16.46 -62.68
CA ARG A 46 -40.27 14.99 -62.59
C ARG A 46 -39.20 14.37 -61.70
N LYS A 47 -37.94 14.86 -61.76
CA LYS A 47 -36.86 14.42 -60.86
C LYS A 47 -37.18 14.78 -59.41
N LEU A 48 -37.68 15.98 -59.15
CA LEU A 48 -38.08 16.43 -57.81
C LEU A 48 -39.21 15.56 -57.22
N ALA A 49 -40.22 15.21 -58.02
CA ALA A 49 -41.31 14.33 -57.59
C ALA A 49 -40.82 12.91 -57.26
N PHE A 50 -39.88 12.37 -58.05
CA PHE A 50 -39.24 11.09 -57.77
C PHE A 50 -38.43 11.12 -56.46
N PHE A 51 -37.62 12.16 -56.25
CA PHE A 51 -36.87 12.33 -55.00
C PHE A 51 -37.79 12.49 -53.78
N LYS A 52 -38.89 13.23 -53.91
CA LYS A 52 -39.90 13.39 -52.86
C LYS A 52 -40.56 12.07 -52.49
N HIS A 53 -40.89 11.24 -53.49
CA HIS A 53 -41.45 9.92 -53.26
C HIS A 53 -40.44 8.96 -52.61
N LYS A 54 -39.17 9.00 -53.04
CA LYS A 54 -38.08 8.20 -52.46
C LYS A 54 -37.80 8.58 -51.01
N ILE A 55 -37.72 9.88 -50.71
CA ILE A 55 -37.52 10.41 -49.36
C ILE A 55 -38.68 9.97 -48.44
N ARG A 56 -39.93 10.09 -48.89
CA ARG A 56 -41.11 9.69 -48.10
C ARG A 56 -41.13 8.21 -47.73
N ASN A 57 -40.62 7.33 -48.59
CA ASN A 57 -40.59 5.89 -48.34
C ASN A 57 -39.39 5.45 -47.48
N GLU A 58 -38.28 6.18 -47.52
CA GLU A 58 -37.09 5.92 -46.69
C GLU A 58 -37.17 6.51 -45.26
N HIS A 59 -38.03 7.51 -45.04
CA HIS A 59 -38.26 8.13 -43.72
C HIS A 59 -38.59 7.13 -42.59
N PRO A 60 -39.57 6.21 -42.73
CA PRO A 60 -39.90 5.28 -41.65
C PRO A 60 -38.77 4.28 -41.36
N LEU A 61 -38.04 3.83 -42.38
CA LEU A 61 -36.97 2.85 -42.23
C LEU A 61 -35.73 3.47 -41.53
N ALA A 62 -35.38 4.70 -41.90
CA ALA A 62 -34.28 5.43 -41.25
C ALA A 62 -34.57 5.74 -39.78
N LEU A 63 -35.82 6.10 -39.46
CA LEU A 63 -36.24 6.40 -38.10
C LEU A 63 -36.26 5.15 -37.22
N LEU A 64 -36.61 3.99 -37.79
CA LEU A 64 -36.54 2.68 -37.15
C LEU A 64 -35.09 2.24 -36.90
N MET A 65 -34.17 2.51 -37.83
CA MET A 65 -32.73 2.28 -37.63
C MET A 65 -32.17 3.09 -36.45
N VAL A 66 -32.46 4.39 -36.39
CA VAL A 66 -31.97 5.25 -35.31
C VAL A 66 -32.56 4.85 -33.95
N SER A 67 -33.85 4.53 -33.90
CA SER A 67 -34.48 4.07 -32.65
C SER A 67 -33.95 2.71 -32.20
N GLY A 68 -33.67 1.79 -33.14
CA GLY A 68 -33.03 0.50 -32.84
C GLY A 68 -31.61 0.64 -32.29
N LEU A 69 -30.80 1.52 -32.89
CA LEU A 69 -29.46 1.83 -32.39
C LEU A 69 -29.49 2.46 -31.00
N PHE A 70 -30.45 3.35 -30.76
CA PHE A 70 -30.63 3.97 -29.44
C PHE A 70 -31.03 2.94 -28.38
N LEU A 71 -31.95 2.03 -28.70
CA LEU A 71 -32.36 0.94 -27.82
C LEU A 71 -31.19 0.01 -27.48
N MET A 72 -30.38 -0.35 -28.47
CA MET A 72 -29.17 -1.15 -28.27
C MET A 72 -28.15 -0.44 -27.36
N SER A 73 -27.94 0.86 -27.56
CA SER A 73 -27.07 1.66 -26.70
C SER A 73 -27.55 1.67 -25.24
N LEU A 74 -28.86 1.82 -25.01
CA LEU A 74 -29.44 1.77 -23.67
C LEU A 74 -29.23 0.41 -23.01
N LEU A 75 -29.41 -0.68 -23.77
CA LEU A 75 -29.28 -2.05 -23.27
C LEU A 75 -27.84 -2.39 -22.91
N LEU A 76 -26.87 -1.92 -23.71
CA LEU A 76 -25.44 -1.99 -23.38
C LEU A 76 -25.10 -1.21 -22.10
N LEU A 77 -25.64 0.01 -21.96
CA LEU A 77 -25.39 0.84 -20.79
C LEU A 77 -25.89 0.19 -19.50
N THR A 78 -27.14 -0.28 -19.49
CA THR A 78 -27.73 -0.93 -18.30
C THR A 78 -26.97 -2.19 -17.92
N PHE A 79 -26.60 -3.03 -18.90
CA PHE A 79 -25.81 -4.23 -18.64
C PHE A 79 -24.46 -3.90 -17.99
N THR A 80 -23.75 -2.89 -18.49
CA THR A 80 -22.47 -2.48 -17.89
C THR A 80 -22.62 -1.94 -16.47
N GLN A 81 -23.65 -1.14 -16.21
CA GLN A 81 -23.90 -0.61 -14.87
C GLN A 81 -24.17 -1.72 -13.85
N VAL A 82 -24.98 -2.71 -14.21
CA VAL A 82 -25.25 -3.87 -13.35
C VAL A 82 -23.97 -4.68 -13.08
N SER A 83 -23.16 -4.91 -14.11
CA SER A 83 -21.90 -5.65 -13.96
C SER A 83 -20.89 -4.92 -13.06
N ILE A 84 -20.76 -3.61 -13.21
CA ILE A 84 -19.87 -2.77 -12.38
C ILE A 84 -20.34 -2.79 -10.92
N HIS A 85 -21.64 -2.65 -10.67
CA HIS A 85 -22.18 -2.72 -9.31
C HIS A 85 -21.94 -4.09 -8.66
N ALA A 86 -22.10 -5.18 -9.40
CA ALA A 86 -21.83 -6.52 -8.89
C ALA A 86 -20.34 -6.72 -8.56
N GLN A 87 -19.42 -6.24 -9.42
CA GLN A 87 -17.98 -6.29 -9.16
C GLN A 87 -17.59 -5.44 -7.95
N SER A 88 -18.17 -4.25 -7.81
CA SER A 88 -17.92 -3.38 -6.65
C SER A 88 -18.39 -4.00 -5.34
N ARG A 89 -19.51 -4.73 -5.34
CA ARG A 89 -19.98 -5.44 -4.13
C ARG A 89 -19.04 -6.57 -3.73
N ARG A 90 -18.63 -7.40 -4.69
CA ARG A 90 -17.65 -8.48 -4.43
C ARG A 90 -16.32 -7.93 -3.91
N ALA A 91 -15.81 -6.87 -4.52
CA ALA A 91 -14.60 -6.21 -4.06
C ALA A 91 -14.76 -5.59 -2.66
N ALA A 92 -15.97 -5.15 -2.27
CA ALA A 92 -16.23 -4.68 -0.91
C ALA A 92 -16.29 -5.84 0.10
N GLU A 93 -16.91 -6.95 -0.27
CA GLU A 93 -16.96 -8.18 0.56
C GLU A 93 -15.56 -8.76 0.77
N GLU A 94 -14.75 -8.88 -0.29
CA GLU A 94 -13.35 -9.34 -0.23
C GLU A 94 -12.51 -8.42 0.68
N ARG A 95 -12.71 -7.10 0.59
CA ARG A 95 -12.00 -6.14 1.46
C ARG A 95 -12.38 -6.32 2.93
N GLU A 96 -13.65 -6.54 3.23
CA GLU A 96 -14.08 -6.73 4.62
C GLU A 96 -13.56 -8.06 5.17
N GLN A 97 -13.55 -9.12 4.36
CA GLN A 97 -12.93 -10.41 4.72
C GLN A 97 -11.43 -10.24 5.00
N MET A 98 -10.68 -9.58 4.12
CA MET A 98 -9.26 -9.31 4.35
C MET A 98 -9.03 -8.48 5.62
N LYS A 99 -9.88 -7.49 5.89
CA LYS A 99 -9.80 -6.69 7.11
C LYS A 99 -10.03 -7.55 8.37
N GLN A 100 -10.98 -8.47 8.32
CA GLN A 100 -11.23 -9.41 9.41
C GLN A 100 -10.07 -10.37 9.62
N GLU A 101 -9.47 -10.90 8.54
CA GLU A 101 -8.27 -11.74 8.63
C GLU A 101 -7.08 -10.98 9.21
N ILE A 102 -6.86 -9.73 8.81
CA ILE A 102 -5.79 -8.89 9.39
C ILE A 102 -6.02 -8.68 10.89
N LEU A 103 -7.26 -8.37 11.30
CA LEU A 103 -7.59 -8.21 12.72
C LEU A 103 -7.42 -9.51 13.50
N HIS A 104 -7.75 -10.65 12.89
CA HIS A 104 -7.53 -11.96 13.48
C HIS A 104 -6.04 -12.26 13.66
N LEU A 105 -5.23 -12.04 12.63
CA LEU A 105 -3.78 -12.21 12.69
C LEU A 105 -3.13 -11.26 13.70
N GLN A 106 -3.58 -10.01 13.76
CA GLN A 106 -3.14 -9.07 14.79
C GLN A 106 -3.50 -9.58 16.19
N LYS A 107 -4.71 -10.11 16.36
CA LYS A 107 -5.15 -10.66 17.64
C LYS A 107 -4.36 -11.91 18.03
N GLU A 108 -4.12 -12.84 17.10
CA GLU A 108 -3.28 -14.02 17.31
C GLU A 108 -1.83 -13.63 17.61
N GLN A 109 -1.31 -12.59 16.96
CA GLN A 109 0.01 -12.05 17.25
C GLN A 109 0.05 -11.45 18.66
N ILE A 110 -0.97 -10.68 19.07
CA ILE A 110 -1.07 -10.13 20.43
C ILE A 110 -1.15 -11.26 21.45
N GLU A 111 -2.01 -12.25 21.24
CA GLU A 111 -2.17 -13.41 22.13
C GLU A 111 -0.90 -14.28 22.18
N GLY A 112 -0.19 -14.45 21.06
CA GLY A 112 1.11 -15.13 21.00
C GLY A 112 2.25 -14.34 21.67
N THR A 113 2.12 -13.01 21.75
CA THR A 113 3.10 -12.09 22.38
C THR A 113 2.78 -11.83 23.86
N GLN A 114 1.64 -12.30 24.39
CA GLN A 114 1.32 -12.28 25.83
C GLN A 114 2.12 -13.29 26.67
N ARG A 115 3.21 -13.87 26.14
CA ARG A 115 4.15 -14.60 26.98
C ARG A 115 4.93 -13.59 27.83
N PRO A 116 4.92 -13.70 29.17
CA PRO A 116 5.74 -12.84 30.00
C PRO A 116 7.21 -12.99 29.57
N LEU A 117 7.96 -11.88 29.62
CA LEU A 117 9.38 -11.87 29.30
C LEU A 117 10.08 -12.99 30.08
N SER A 118 10.87 -13.80 29.38
CA SER A 118 11.65 -14.84 30.05
C SER A 118 12.73 -14.21 30.92
N VAL A 119 13.04 -14.86 32.05
CA VAL A 119 14.13 -14.41 32.94
C VAL A 119 15.45 -14.69 32.23
N TYR A 120 16.30 -13.66 32.11
CA TYR A 120 17.61 -13.80 31.49
C TYR A 120 18.46 -14.89 32.18
N PRO A 121 19.09 -15.81 31.43
CA PRO A 121 19.85 -16.91 32.01
C PRO A 121 21.02 -16.41 32.84
N SER A 122 21.25 -17.04 34.00
CA SER A 122 22.36 -16.67 34.90
C SER A 122 23.75 -16.96 34.30
N ALA A 123 23.82 -17.82 33.29
CA ALA A 123 25.04 -18.16 32.56
C ALA A 123 25.38 -17.18 31.43
N GLY A 124 24.52 -16.19 31.16
CA GLY A 124 24.67 -15.25 30.05
C GLY A 124 24.34 -15.87 28.68
N LEU A 125 24.26 -15.03 27.66
CA LEU A 125 24.18 -15.47 26.25
C LEU A 125 25.58 -15.49 25.63
N PRO A 126 25.91 -16.48 24.78
CA PRO A 126 27.26 -16.66 24.24
C PRO A 126 27.53 -15.70 23.07
N PHE A 127 27.47 -14.39 23.32
CA PHE A 127 27.73 -13.37 22.30
C PHE A 127 29.19 -13.33 21.84
N GLU A 128 30.13 -13.91 22.60
CA GLU A 128 31.52 -14.11 22.18
C GLU A 128 31.65 -14.99 20.94
N ASN A 129 30.75 -15.97 20.78
CA ASN A 129 30.81 -16.96 19.69
C ASN A 129 30.25 -16.42 18.37
N LEU A 130 29.62 -15.24 18.39
CA LEU A 130 29.13 -14.60 17.18
C LEU A 130 30.31 -14.09 16.35
N ALA A 131 30.20 -14.19 15.03
CA ALA A 131 31.30 -13.94 14.10
C ALA A 131 31.61 -12.43 13.88
N TRP A 132 31.72 -11.65 14.96
CA TRP A 132 32.00 -10.20 14.94
C TRP A 132 33.27 -9.86 14.16
N GLN A 133 34.33 -10.66 14.32
CA GLN A 133 35.59 -10.47 13.62
C GLN A 133 35.43 -10.62 12.10
N ARG A 134 34.54 -11.50 11.64
CA ARG A 134 34.26 -11.71 10.22
C ARG A 134 33.62 -10.46 9.60
N LEU A 135 32.76 -9.77 10.35
CA LEU A 135 32.14 -8.51 9.93
C LEU A 135 33.13 -7.35 9.84
N LEU A 136 34.19 -7.36 10.64
CA LEU A 136 35.24 -6.32 10.60
C LEU A 136 36.24 -6.52 9.44
N MET A 137 36.43 -7.74 8.96
CA MET A 137 37.41 -8.06 7.91
C MET A 137 36.86 -7.87 6.50
N ALA A 138 35.55 -8.04 6.28
CA ALA A 138 34.90 -7.84 5.00
C ALA A 138 33.45 -7.37 5.20
N ASP A 139 33.00 -6.37 4.43
CA ASP A 139 31.57 -5.98 4.37
C ASP A 139 30.80 -7.01 3.54
N ASP A 140 30.56 -8.15 4.16
CA ASP A 140 29.69 -9.21 3.65
C ASP A 140 28.27 -8.97 4.18
N ARG A 141 27.41 -8.48 3.28
CA ARG A 141 26.01 -8.18 3.58
C ARG A 141 25.24 -9.41 4.07
N GLU A 142 25.58 -10.59 3.58
CA GLU A 142 24.87 -11.83 3.94
C GLU A 142 25.29 -12.32 5.33
N ALA A 143 26.59 -12.25 5.64
CA ALA A 143 27.08 -12.51 6.99
C ALA A 143 26.50 -11.54 8.03
N ARG A 144 26.33 -10.26 7.66
CA ARG A 144 25.69 -9.27 8.53
C ARG A 144 24.23 -9.60 8.81
N PHE A 145 23.47 -9.94 7.77
CA PHE A 145 22.06 -10.31 7.90
C PHE A 145 21.87 -11.56 8.78
N GLN A 146 22.70 -12.59 8.59
CA GLN A 146 22.66 -13.80 9.42
C GLN A 146 22.93 -13.49 10.90
N LEU A 147 23.86 -12.59 11.18
CA LEU A 147 24.20 -12.21 12.56
C LEU A 147 23.10 -11.32 13.19
N GLU A 148 22.49 -10.42 12.42
CA GLU A 148 21.31 -9.65 12.83
C GLU A 148 20.13 -10.57 13.21
N GLU A 149 19.88 -11.61 12.40
CA GLU A 149 18.83 -12.60 12.64
C GLU A 149 19.14 -13.48 13.86
N GLU A 150 20.36 -14.01 13.96
CA GLU A 150 20.78 -14.87 15.08
C GLU A 150 20.74 -14.11 16.41
N PHE A 151 21.27 -12.88 16.44
CA PHE A 151 21.24 -12.05 17.63
C PHE A 151 19.81 -11.63 17.99
N GLY A 152 19.01 -11.23 17.00
CA GLY A 152 17.59 -10.92 17.20
C GLY A 152 16.79 -12.09 17.76
N ALA A 153 17.02 -13.31 17.25
CA ALA A 153 16.37 -14.53 17.72
C ALA A 153 16.76 -14.88 19.17
N GLN A 154 18.03 -14.69 19.56
CA GLN A 154 18.50 -14.94 20.92
C GLN A 154 17.94 -13.93 21.93
N VAL A 155 17.76 -12.67 21.53
CA VAL A 155 17.35 -11.58 22.41
C VAL A 155 15.82 -11.43 22.52
N THR A 156 15.08 -11.85 21.49
CA THR A 156 13.60 -11.75 21.43
C THR A 156 12.87 -12.34 22.65
N PRO A 157 13.26 -13.50 23.21
CA PRO A 157 12.60 -14.05 24.41
C PRO A 157 12.72 -13.18 25.67
N PHE A 158 13.71 -12.28 25.72
CA PHE A 158 14.06 -11.47 26.90
C PHE A 158 13.65 -10.01 26.78
N LEU A 159 13.65 -9.48 25.55
CA LEU A 159 13.31 -8.08 25.26
C LEU A 159 11.97 -7.92 24.51
N GLY A 160 11.27 -9.00 24.18
CA GLY A 160 10.10 -9.00 23.30
C GLY A 160 10.49 -8.97 21.83
N PRO A 161 9.52 -8.86 20.90
CA PRO A 161 9.80 -8.76 19.46
C PRO A 161 10.83 -7.67 19.19
N THR A 162 12.03 -8.09 18.76
CA THR A 162 13.20 -7.21 18.66
C THR A 162 13.79 -7.31 17.25
N VAL A 163 13.98 -6.15 16.62
CA VAL A 163 14.67 -6.01 15.34
C VAL A 163 16.04 -5.44 15.60
N VAL A 164 17.07 -6.08 15.05
CA VAL A 164 18.46 -5.66 15.24
C VAL A 164 19.07 -5.30 13.91
N LEU A 165 19.74 -4.16 13.89
CA LEU A 165 20.47 -3.63 12.76
C LEU A 165 21.93 -3.43 13.17
N ILE A 166 22.85 -3.95 12.37
CA ILE A 166 24.28 -3.82 12.59
C ILE A 166 24.84 -2.86 11.54
N HIS A 167 25.53 -1.83 12.00
CA HIS A 167 26.26 -0.92 11.13
C HIS A 167 27.76 -1.08 11.39
N ILE A 168 28.53 -1.27 10.32
CA ILE A 168 29.98 -1.48 10.39
C ILE A 168 30.64 -0.25 9.77
N ASP A 169 31.36 0.50 10.59
CA ASP A 169 32.19 1.61 10.14
C ASP A 169 33.59 1.08 9.81
N GLN A 170 33.81 0.73 8.55
CA GLN A 170 35.06 0.12 8.07
C GLN A 170 36.34 0.95 8.34
N PRO A 171 36.40 2.28 8.08
CA PRO A 171 37.62 3.05 8.33
C PRO A 171 37.99 3.15 9.81
N LEU A 172 37.00 3.06 10.72
CA LEU A 172 37.23 3.10 12.16
C LEU A 172 37.26 1.71 12.82
N GLN A 173 36.91 0.66 12.07
CA GLN A 173 36.72 -0.72 12.55
C GLN A 173 35.77 -0.78 13.75
N GLU A 174 34.66 -0.06 13.67
CA GLU A 174 33.68 0.04 14.77
C GLU A 174 32.36 -0.58 14.35
N ILE A 175 31.81 -1.43 15.23
CA ILE A 175 30.45 -1.93 15.08
C ILE A 175 29.51 -1.08 15.94
N THR A 176 28.49 -0.53 15.28
CA THR A 176 27.34 0.10 15.92
C THR A 176 26.15 -0.86 15.84
N LEU A 177 25.66 -1.29 16.99
CA LEU A 177 24.48 -2.14 17.13
C LEU A 177 23.25 -1.26 17.40
N THR A 178 22.20 -1.38 16.61
CA THR A 178 20.91 -0.74 16.87
C THR A 178 19.86 -1.81 17.09
N SER A 179 19.18 -1.79 18.23
CA SER A 179 18.14 -2.76 18.59
C SER A 179 16.85 -2.03 18.90
N SER A 180 15.77 -2.38 18.21
CA SER A 180 14.42 -1.86 18.43
C SER A 180 13.53 -2.96 18.98
N SER A 181 13.07 -2.81 20.21
CA SER A 181 12.19 -3.75 20.90
C SER A 181 10.78 -3.19 21.05
N HIS A 182 9.78 -4.07 21.05
CA HIS A 182 8.39 -3.71 21.29
C HIS A 182 7.86 -4.45 22.52
N LEU A 183 7.27 -3.70 23.47
CA LEU A 183 6.56 -4.25 24.61
C LEU A 183 5.07 -3.97 24.50
N ASN A 184 4.26 -4.92 24.99
CA ASN A 184 2.81 -4.77 25.01
C ASN A 184 2.38 -3.87 26.18
N SER A 185 2.98 -4.04 27.36
CA SER A 185 2.62 -3.30 28.56
C SER A 185 3.81 -2.64 29.25
N SER A 186 3.57 -1.48 29.87
CA SER A 186 4.57 -0.77 30.69
C SER A 186 4.92 -1.51 31.97
N ALA A 187 4.09 -2.46 32.42
CA ALA A 187 4.35 -3.32 33.57
C ALA A 187 5.60 -4.23 33.38
N ASP A 188 5.91 -4.58 32.13
CA ASP A 188 7.07 -5.43 31.78
C ASP A 188 8.38 -4.62 31.65
N PHE A 189 8.31 -3.28 31.71
CA PHE A 189 9.46 -2.39 31.57
C PHE A 189 10.58 -2.66 32.59
N PRO A 190 10.32 -2.87 33.90
CA PRO A 190 11.40 -3.14 34.85
C PRO A 190 12.13 -4.46 34.59
N ALA A 191 11.41 -5.49 34.13
CA ALA A 191 12.01 -6.77 33.76
C ALA A 191 12.83 -6.64 32.47
N TRP A 192 12.32 -5.88 31.50
CA TRP A 192 13.03 -5.54 30.27
C TRP A 192 14.32 -4.77 30.56
N GLU A 193 14.29 -3.75 31.44
CA GLU A 193 15.47 -2.97 31.79
C GLU A 193 16.54 -3.83 32.49
N ALA A 194 16.12 -4.70 33.42
CA ALA A 194 17.04 -5.62 34.10
C ALA A 194 17.67 -6.63 33.11
N ASN A 195 16.90 -7.14 32.15
CA ASN A 195 17.40 -8.01 31.10
C ASN A 195 18.36 -7.28 30.16
N LEU A 196 18.05 -6.02 29.80
CA LEU A 196 18.90 -5.18 28.96
C LEU A 196 20.27 -4.95 29.61
N GLN A 197 20.32 -4.65 30.90
CA GLN A 197 21.59 -4.45 31.61
C GLN A 197 22.48 -5.69 31.53
N ARG A 198 21.92 -6.89 31.70
CA ARG A 198 22.68 -8.15 31.56
C ARG A 198 23.15 -8.39 30.13
N ILE A 199 22.34 -8.04 29.13
CA ILE A 199 22.73 -8.12 27.71
C ILE A 199 23.89 -7.17 27.42
N ILE A 200 23.89 -5.96 28.00
CA ILE A 200 24.98 -5.00 27.87
C ILE A 200 26.27 -5.54 28.51
N ASP A 201 26.16 -6.18 29.67
CA ASP A 201 27.28 -6.83 30.35
C ASP A 201 27.86 -7.97 29.50
N ASP A 202 27.02 -8.83 28.91
CA ASP A 202 27.48 -9.91 28.03
C ASP A 202 28.06 -9.38 26.70
N LEU A 203 27.52 -8.27 26.17
CA LEU A 203 28.08 -7.57 25.02
C LEU A 203 29.47 -6.96 25.30
N SER A 204 29.86 -6.78 26.57
CA SER A 204 31.23 -6.33 26.90
C SER A 204 32.30 -7.33 26.44
N GLN A 205 31.93 -8.61 26.33
CA GLN A 205 32.79 -9.68 25.88
C GLN A 205 32.96 -9.71 24.34
N ALA A 206 32.04 -9.08 23.59
CA ALA A 206 32.15 -8.98 22.14
C ALA A 206 33.27 -8.01 21.73
N GLN A 207 34.20 -8.50 20.92
CA GLN A 207 35.31 -7.70 20.39
C GLN A 207 34.84 -6.90 19.16
N GLY A 208 35.03 -5.57 19.19
CA GLY A 208 34.76 -4.67 18.05
C GLY A 208 33.45 -3.88 18.11
N VAL A 209 32.53 -4.23 19.00
CA VAL A 209 31.34 -3.42 19.27
C VAL A 209 31.72 -2.22 20.12
N LYS A 210 31.52 -1.01 19.58
CA LYS A 210 31.84 0.24 20.27
C LYS A 210 30.64 1.08 20.64
N ARG A 211 29.52 0.92 19.94
CA ARG A 211 28.29 1.68 20.21
C ARG A 211 27.08 0.76 20.14
N CYS A 212 26.20 0.86 21.13
CA CYS A 212 24.90 0.20 21.09
C CYS A 212 23.80 1.24 21.31
N HIS A 213 22.79 1.22 20.45
CA HIS A 213 21.61 2.07 20.51
C HIS A 213 20.38 1.18 20.69
N PHE A 214 19.73 1.30 21.83
CA PHE A 214 18.53 0.55 22.17
C PHE A 214 17.33 1.49 22.13
N VAL A 215 16.29 1.09 21.41
CA VAL A 215 15.01 1.78 21.33
C VAL A 215 13.93 0.83 21.77
N LEU A 216 13.04 1.29 22.63
CA LEU A 216 11.89 0.54 23.10
C LEU A 216 10.62 1.34 22.85
N GLN A 217 9.63 0.69 22.25
CA GLN A 217 8.28 1.22 22.06
C GLN A 217 7.28 0.38 22.86
N VAL A 218 6.35 1.05 23.55
CA VAL A 218 5.32 0.39 24.37
C VAL A 218 3.94 0.58 23.73
N ALA A 219 3.25 -0.52 23.44
CA ALA A 219 1.96 -0.50 22.74
C ALA A 219 0.85 0.20 23.55
N ASP A 220 0.83 0.02 24.88
CA ASP A 220 -0.11 0.68 25.77
C ASP A 220 0.01 2.22 25.78
N THR A 221 1.18 2.74 25.39
CA THR A 221 1.50 4.18 25.47
C THR A 221 2.34 4.60 24.25
N PRO A 222 1.72 4.78 23.07
CA PRO A 222 2.42 4.95 21.79
C PRO A 222 3.27 6.23 21.71
N ASP A 223 3.03 7.22 22.57
CA ASP A 223 3.83 8.44 22.66
C ASP A 223 5.04 8.30 23.60
N THR A 224 5.21 7.15 24.26
CA THR A 224 6.30 6.90 25.18
C THR A 224 7.32 5.94 24.57
N SER A 225 8.53 6.45 24.41
CA SER A 225 9.66 5.73 23.84
C SER A 225 10.81 5.79 24.84
N PHE A 226 11.40 4.64 25.15
CA PHE A 226 12.68 4.61 25.86
C PHE A 226 13.80 4.51 24.83
N GLU A 227 14.83 5.34 24.98
CA GLU A 227 16.01 5.31 24.13
C GLU A 227 17.26 5.32 25.00
N GLN A 228 18.16 4.37 24.78
CA GLN A 228 19.44 4.33 25.47
C GLN A 228 20.56 4.11 24.46
N THR A 229 21.52 5.04 24.46
CA THR A 229 22.75 4.91 23.69
C THR A 229 23.91 4.72 24.65
N ILE A 230 24.62 3.61 24.51
CA ILE A 230 25.85 3.32 25.23
C ILE A 230 27.03 3.29 24.26
N VAL A 231 28.17 3.80 24.73
CA VAL A 231 29.42 3.83 23.98
C VAL A 231 30.52 3.24 24.84
N ARG A 232 31.43 2.48 24.23
CA ARG A 232 32.59 1.92 24.88
C ARG A 232 33.71 2.95 24.94
N ASP A 233 34.23 3.21 26.12
CA ASP A 233 35.37 4.12 26.31
C ASP A 233 36.71 3.49 25.93
N ALA A 234 37.78 4.28 25.97
CA ALA A 234 39.13 3.84 25.65
C ALA A 234 39.69 2.79 26.63
N GLN A 235 39.09 2.66 27.83
CA GLN A 235 39.40 1.62 28.82
C GLN A 235 38.55 0.35 28.63
N GLY A 236 37.64 0.34 27.66
CA GLY A 236 36.80 -0.80 27.34
C GLY A 236 35.53 -0.91 28.21
N GLN A 237 35.21 0.11 29.02
CA GLN A 237 34.01 0.16 29.86
C GLN A 237 32.84 0.81 29.10
N TRP A 238 31.61 0.37 29.40
CA TRP A 238 30.40 0.95 28.82
C TRP A 238 30.02 2.25 29.53
N GLN A 239 29.91 3.34 28.77
CA GLN A 239 29.40 4.62 29.26
C GLN A 239 28.07 4.94 28.60
N VAL A 240 27.09 5.36 29.41
CA VAL A 240 25.78 5.80 28.92
C VAL A 240 25.93 7.21 28.34
N LEU A 241 25.80 7.34 27.02
CA LEU A 241 25.94 8.61 26.31
C LEU A 241 24.63 9.39 26.28
N ASN A 242 23.51 8.70 26.13
CA ASN A 242 22.18 9.29 26.19
C ASN A 242 21.19 8.26 26.75
N ARG A 243 20.33 8.70 27.66
CA ARG A 243 19.21 7.91 28.18
C ARG A 243 17.98 8.82 28.20
N LYS A 244 17.03 8.51 27.33
CA LYS A 244 15.67 9.07 27.37
C LYS A 244 14.81 8.06 28.12
N GLU A 245 14.44 8.42 29.34
CA GLU A 245 13.52 7.62 30.15
C GLU A 245 12.13 7.58 29.51
N LEU A 246 11.35 6.55 29.88
CA LEU A 246 9.96 6.42 29.45
C LEU A 246 9.21 7.66 29.95
N ALA A 247 8.96 8.63 29.07
CA ALA A 247 8.29 9.86 29.45
C ALA A 247 6.87 9.52 29.91
N GLN A 248 6.61 9.54 31.21
CA GLN A 248 5.23 9.54 31.71
C GLN A 248 4.58 10.84 31.20
N ALA A 249 3.45 10.71 30.51
CA ALA A 249 2.58 11.84 30.19
C ALA A 249 1.93 12.36 31.48
N SER A 250 2.72 13.00 32.33
CA SER A 250 2.27 13.73 33.51
C SER A 250 3.41 14.62 34.00
N ASP A 251 3.69 15.69 33.25
CA ASP A 251 4.00 17.02 33.81
C ASP A 251 4.25 18.05 32.71
N THR A 252 3.15 18.50 32.10
CA THR A 252 2.91 19.91 31.75
C THR A 252 1.44 20.13 32.12
N GLY A 253 1.11 20.51 33.36
CA GLY A 253 1.26 21.88 33.86
C GLY A 253 0.25 22.77 33.12
N ALA A 254 -1.01 22.87 33.57
CA ALA A 254 -1.49 23.83 34.56
C ALA A 254 -1.40 25.29 34.05
#